data_AF-B7Z658-F1
#
_entry.id   AF-B7Z658-F1
#
_cell.length_a   1.000
_cell.length_b   1.000
_cell.length_c   1.000
_cell.angle_alpha   90.00
_cell.angle_beta   90.00
_cell.angle_gamma   90.00
#
_symmetry.space_group_name_H-M   'P 1'
#
loop_
_entity.id
_entity.type
_entity.pdbx_description
1 polymer ?
#
loop_
_entity_poly.entity_id
_entity_poly.type
_entity_poly.pdbx_seq_one_letter_code
_entity_poly.pdbx_strand_id
1 'polypeptide(L)'
;MVGLPEFIPKIVGIKIDVNSWIENFTKTSIRDPCAGPVCDCKRNSDVMDCVILDDGGFLLMANHDDYTNQIGRFFGEIDPSLMRHLVNISVYAFNKSYDYQSVCEPGAAPKQGAGHRSAYVPSVADILQIGWWATAAAWSILQQFLLSLTFPRLLEAVEMEDDDFTASLSKQSCITEQTQYFFDNDSKSFSGVLDCGNCSRIFHGEKLMNTNLIFIMVESKGTCPCDTRLLIQAEQTSDGPNPCDMVKQPRYRKGPDVCFDNNVLEDYTDCGGVSGLNPSLWYIIGIQFLLLWLVSGSTHRLL
;
A
#
# COMPACT_ATOMS: atom_id res chain seq x y z
N MET A 1 40.38 2.00 -15.09
CA MET A 1 40.71 1.14 -13.93
C MET A 1 39.40 0.84 -13.23
N VAL A 2 38.89 -0.38 -13.37
CA VAL A 2 37.73 -0.84 -12.58
C VAL A 2 38.30 -1.22 -11.23
N GLY A 3 37.87 -0.55 -10.16
CA GLY A 3 38.30 -0.84 -8.80
C GLY A 3 37.99 -2.31 -8.47
N LEU A 4 38.96 -3.00 -7.86
CA LEU A 4 38.76 -4.34 -7.32
C LEU A 4 37.54 -4.32 -6.36
N PRO A 5 36.63 -5.30 -6.42
CA PRO A 5 35.52 -5.37 -5.48
C PRO A 5 36.07 -5.63 -4.07
N GLU A 6 35.75 -4.74 -3.13
CA GLU A 6 35.95 -5.00 -1.70
C GLU A 6 35.11 -6.20 -1.28
N PHE A 7 35.76 -7.27 -0.84
CA PHE A 7 35.09 -8.48 -0.39
C PHE A 7 34.68 -8.29 1.08
N ILE A 8 33.37 -8.19 1.33
CA ILE A 8 32.80 -8.14 2.69
C ILE A 8 32.26 -9.53 3.04
N PRO A 9 33.01 -10.38 3.77
CA PRO A 9 32.67 -11.78 3.95
C PRO A 9 31.52 -12.02 4.94
N LYS A 10 31.40 -11.16 5.97
CA LYS A 10 30.43 -11.30 7.08
C LYS A 10 30.11 -9.94 7.68
N ILE A 11 28.90 -9.81 8.25
CA ILE A 11 28.47 -8.68 9.06
C ILE A 11 28.38 -9.15 10.50
N VAL A 12 29.09 -8.47 11.41
CA VAL A 12 29.05 -8.74 12.86
C VAL A 12 28.22 -7.62 13.51
N GLY A 13 27.46 -7.95 14.54
CA GLY A 13 26.64 -6.98 15.27
C GLY A 13 26.52 -7.34 16.76
N ILE A 14 26.16 -6.34 17.57
CA ILE A 14 25.95 -6.48 19.02
C ILE A 14 24.59 -5.85 19.35
N LYS A 15 23.80 -6.53 20.19
CA LYS A 15 22.60 -5.93 20.79
C LYS A 15 23.01 -5.24 22.09
N ILE A 16 22.86 -3.92 22.13
CA ILE A 16 23.23 -3.09 23.28
C ILE A 16 22.10 -3.14 24.32
N ASP A 17 22.47 -3.24 25.61
CA ASP A 17 21.53 -3.04 26.71
C ASP A 17 21.32 -1.54 26.96
N VAL A 18 20.08 -1.08 26.74
CA VAL A 18 19.71 0.34 26.82
C VAL A 18 19.89 0.90 28.22
N ASN A 19 19.55 0.11 29.25
CA ASN A 19 19.63 0.57 30.64
C ASN A 19 21.08 0.84 31.07
N SER A 20 21.98 -0.11 30.82
CA SER A 20 23.41 0.07 31.09
C SER A 20 24.01 1.24 30.29
N TRP A 21 23.55 1.44 29.05
CA TRP A 21 24.01 2.56 28.23
C TRP A 21 23.57 3.92 28.81
N ILE A 22 22.31 4.06 29.22
CA ILE A 22 21.79 5.29 29.84
C ILE A 22 22.51 5.62 31.15
N GLU A 23 22.78 4.61 31.99
CA GLU A 23 23.51 4.80 33.25
C GLU A 23 24.94 5.29 33.00
N ASN A 24 25.65 4.67 32.05
CA ASN A 24 27.00 5.08 31.67
C ASN A 24 27.03 6.49 31.07
N PHE A 25 26.04 6.83 30.25
CA PHE A 25 25.89 8.17 29.68
C PHE A 25 25.68 9.21 30.80
N THR A 26 24.71 8.98 31.67
CA THR A 26 24.39 9.89 32.80
C THR A 26 25.58 10.09 33.73
N LYS A 27 26.35 9.03 33.99
CA LYS A 27 27.58 9.12 34.80
C LYS A 27 28.67 9.95 34.12
N THR A 28 28.72 9.94 32.79
CA THR A 28 29.74 10.66 32.01
C THR A 28 29.36 12.13 31.83
N SER A 29 28.07 12.44 31.66
CA SER A 29 27.56 13.81 31.49
C SER A 29 27.62 14.68 32.75
N ILE A 30 27.76 14.07 33.93
CA ILE A 30 27.76 14.75 35.26
C ILE A 30 29.19 14.84 35.87
N ARG A 31 30.25 14.44 35.15
CA ARG A 31 31.61 14.37 35.74
C ARG A 31 32.23 15.75 36.02
N ASP A 32 32.62 15.99 37.27
CA ASP A 32 33.41 17.15 37.69
C ASP A 32 34.94 16.89 37.63
N PRO A 33 35.77 17.86 37.20
CA PRO A 33 35.38 19.16 36.66
C PRO A 33 34.81 19.03 35.25
N CYS A 34 33.63 19.59 35.05
CA CYS A 34 32.94 19.70 33.78
C CYS A 34 33.67 20.67 32.84
N ALA A 35 34.72 20.20 32.16
CA ALA A 35 35.46 20.98 31.17
C ALA A 35 35.09 20.49 29.76
N GLY A 36 33.93 20.92 29.25
CA GLY A 36 33.48 20.62 27.89
C GLY A 36 32.08 21.17 27.57
N PRO A 37 31.63 21.09 26.29
CA PRO A 37 30.29 21.51 25.87
C PRO A 37 29.17 20.52 26.29
N VAL A 38 29.53 19.36 26.87
CA VAL A 38 28.62 18.24 27.20
C VAL A 38 28.33 18.17 28.69
N CYS A 39 28.08 19.31 29.33
CA CYS A 39 27.89 19.39 30.77
C CYS A 39 26.45 19.83 31.08
N ASP A 40 25.81 19.16 32.05
CA ASP A 40 24.45 19.41 32.59
C ASP A 40 23.28 18.55 32.04
N CYS A 41 23.56 17.44 31.35
CA CYS A 41 22.54 16.41 31.05
C CYS A 41 22.29 15.51 32.27
N LYS A 42 21.57 16.01 33.27
CA LYS A 42 21.11 15.23 34.44
C LYS A 42 19.83 14.47 34.10
N ARG A 43 19.71 13.21 34.53
CA ARG A 43 18.48 12.42 34.32
C ARG A 43 17.23 13.18 34.80
N ASN A 44 16.22 13.29 33.94
CA ASN A 44 15.00 14.08 34.17
C ASN A 44 15.28 15.54 34.58
N SER A 45 16.13 16.22 33.82
CA SER A 45 16.35 17.66 33.98
C SER A 45 15.23 18.45 33.30
N ASP A 46 14.65 19.42 34.01
CA ASP A 46 13.67 20.35 33.43
C ASP A 46 14.32 21.47 32.60
N VAL A 47 15.65 21.57 32.62
CA VAL A 47 16.39 22.68 31.98
C VAL A 47 16.84 22.30 30.57
N MET A 48 17.38 21.10 30.37
CA MET A 48 17.99 20.65 29.12
C MET A 48 17.60 19.20 28.81
N ASP A 49 17.20 18.97 27.57
CA ASP A 49 16.97 17.64 27.00
C ASP A 49 18.19 17.22 26.18
N CYS A 50 18.72 16.04 26.48
CA CYS A 50 19.87 15.47 25.77
C CYS A 50 19.46 14.15 25.14
N VAL A 51 19.73 14.02 23.84
CA VAL A 51 19.31 12.87 23.02
C VAL A 51 20.42 12.41 22.09
N ILE A 52 20.41 11.12 21.76
CA ILE A 52 21.23 10.54 20.69
C ILE A 52 20.27 10.07 19.60
N LEU A 53 20.52 10.54 18.38
CA LEU A 53 19.76 10.19 17.19
C LEU A 53 20.65 9.45 16.20
N ASP A 54 20.00 8.66 15.34
CA ASP A 54 20.64 8.04 14.19
C ASP A 54 20.65 8.97 12.95
N ASP A 55 21.31 8.56 11.87
CA ASP A 55 21.29 9.23 10.56
C ASP A 55 19.90 9.29 9.91
N GLY A 56 19.02 8.36 10.27
CA GLY A 56 17.60 8.39 9.94
C GLY A 56 16.75 9.30 10.85
N GLY A 57 17.34 9.94 11.86
CA GLY A 57 16.59 10.78 12.82
C GLY A 57 15.71 9.99 13.79
N PHE A 58 16.04 8.71 14.03
CA PHE A 58 15.37 7.89 15.05
C PHE A 58 15.99 8.10 16.43
N LEU A 59 15.14 8.14 17.46
CA LEU A 59 15.58 8.29 18.84
C LEU A 59 16.17 6.98 19.37
N LEU A 60 17.43 7.00 19.78
CA LEU A 60 18.11 5.81 20.34
C LEU A 60 18.32 5.91 21.85
N MET A 61 18.56 7.12 22.36
CA MET A 61 18.79 7.36 23.78
C MET A 61 18.30 8.76 24.15
N ALA A 62 17.70 8.89 25.33
CA ALA A 62 17.22 10.15 25.87
C ALA A 62 17.56 10.26 27.36
N ASN A 63 17.70 11.50 27.82
CA ASN A 63 17.91 11.84 29.23
C ASN A 63 16.62 11.88 30.07
N HIS A 64 15.49 12.17 29.42
CA HIS A 64 14.18 12.30 30.06
C HIS A 64 13.37 10.99 29.90
N ASP A 65 12.81 10.48 31.00
CA ASP A 65 12.16 9.17 31.04
C ASP A 65 10.95 9.07 30.08
N ASP A 66 10.22 10.17 29.81
CA ASP A 66 9.10 10.15 28.86
C ASP A 66 9.54 9.88 27.41
N TYR A 67 10.76 10.29 27.06
CA TYR A 67 11.36 10.04 25.74
C TYR A 67 12.00 8.65 25.68
N THR A 68 12.52 8.15 26.80
CA THR A 68 13.05 6.78 26.92
C THR A 68 11.98 5.73 26.59
N ASN A 69 10.72 5.96 26.99
CA ASN A 69 9.61 5.07 26.64
C ASN A 69 9.25 5.08 25.14
N GLN A 70 9.80 6.02 24.38
CA GLN A 70 9.54 6.23 22.96
C GLN A 70 10.79 5.95 22.08
N ILE A 71 11.78 5.25 22.62
CA ILE A 71 12.96 4.82 21.86
C ILE A 71 12.54 4.03 20.61
N GLY A 72 13.22 4.29 19.50
CA GLY A 72 12.93 3.72 18.19
C GLY A 72 11.86 4.48 17.40
N ARG A 73 11.23 5.50 17.98
CA ARG A 73 10.34 6.41 17.23
C ARG A 73 11.15 7.47 16.48
N PHE A 74 10.55 7.97 15.41
CA PHE A 74 11.11 9.07 14.66
C PHE A 74 11.06 10.37 15.49
N PHE A 75 12.18 11.09 15.56
CA PHE A 75 12.32 12.23 16.47
C PHE A 75 11.37 13.39 16.14
N GLY A 76 10.97 13.55 14.87
CA GLY A 76 10.00 14.56 14.47
C GLY A 76 8.57 14.33 14.98
N GLU A 77 8.26 13.15 15.54
CA GLU A 77 7.01 12.90 16.26
C GLU A 77 7.07 13.40 17.71
N ILE A 78 8.27 13.45 18.30
CA ILE A 78 8.50 13.82 19.70
C ILE A 78 8.74 15.34 19.80
N ASP A 79 9.70 15.85 19.05
CA ASP A 79 9.98 17.28 18.90
C ASP A 79 10.03 17.68 17.41
N PRO A 80 8.86 17.95 16.79
CA PRO A 80 8.79 18.39 15.38
C PRO A 80 9.48 19.73 15.13
N SER A 81 9.54 20.60 16.14
CA SER A 81 10.08 21.94 16.02
C SER A 81 11.59 21.90 15.81
N LEU A 82 12.28 21.12 16.65
CA LEU A 82 13.71 20.88 16.53
C LEU A 82 14.05 20.11 15.25
N MET A 83 13.33 19.03 14.94
CA MET A 83 13.63 18.22 13.75
C MET A 83 13.51 19.03 12.44
N ARG A 84 12.50 19.90 12.33
CA ARG A 84 12.36 20.80 11.16
C ARG A 84 13.51 21.80 11.06
N HIS A 85 13.96 22.32 12.20
CA HIS A 85 15.10 23.22 12.22
C HIS A 85 16.40 22.52 11.82
N LEU A 86 16.62 21.28 12.29
CA LEU A 86 17.77 20.46 11.90
C LEU A 86 17.82 20.20 10.39
N VAL A 87 16.66 20.03 9.75
CA VAL A 87 16.57 19.93 8.28
C VAL A 87 16.88 21.28 7.61
N ASN A 88 16.37 22.40 8.16
CA ASN A 88 16.61 23.74 7.60
C ASN A 88 18.08 24.16 7.62
N ILE A 89 18.82 23.77 8.67
CA ILE A 89 20.26 24.02 8.78
C ILE A 89 21.13 22.96 8.07
N SER A 90 20.53 22.09 7.25
CA SER A 90 21.21 21.02 6.48
C SER A 90 21.93 19.95 7.31
N VAL A 91 21.52 19.69 8.57
CA VAL A 91 22.03 18.51 9.31
C VAL A 91 21.47 17.23 8.70
N TYR A 92 20.16 17.23 8.46
CA TYR A 92 19.44 16.14 7.79
C TYR A 92 18.89 16.62 6.45
N ALA A 93 18.98 15.77 5.44
CA ALA A 93 18.18 15.85 4.23
C ALA A 93 17.16 14.71 4.22
N PHE A 94 16.19 14.81 3.31
CA PHE A 94 15.22 13.75 3.11
C PHE A 94 14.91 13.58 1.64
N ASN A 95 14.62 12.34 1.26
CA ASN A 95 14.07 12.00 -0.04
C ASN A 95 12.71 11.34 0.14
N LYS A 96 11.82 11.63 -0.82
CA LYS A 96 10.51 11.03 -0.88
C LYS A 96 10.42 10.07 -2.05
N SER A 97 9.92 8.87 -1.79
CA SER A 97 9.70 7.83 -2.78
C SER A 97 8.25 7.37 -2.76
N TYR A 98 7.78 6.85 -3.88
CA TYR A 98 6.44 6.27 -4.00
C TYR A 98 6.56 4.76 -4.10
N ASP A 99 5.86 4.04 -3.21
CA ASP A 99 5.66 2.62 -3.31
C ASP A 99 4.30 2.34 -3.98
N TYR A 100 4.34 1.76 -5.18
CA TYR A 100 3.16 1.44 -5.99
C TYR A 100 2.56 0.06 -5.66
N GLN A 101 3.19 -0.72 -4.78
CA GLN A 101 2.81 -2.11 -4.45
C GLN A 101 2.39 -2.28 -2.98
N SER A 102 2.05 -1.18 -2.31
CA SER A 102 1.59 -1.18 -0.92
C SER A 102 0.09 -1.52 -0.78
N VAL A 103 -0.35 -1.79 0.45
CA VAL A 103 -1.74 -2.11 0.80
C VAL A 103 -2.33 -1.12 1.79
N CYS A 104 -3.49 -0.54 1.47
CA CYS A 104 -4.19 0.43 2.31
C CYS A 104 -5.61 -0.01 2.61
N GLU A 105 -6.16 0.50 3.71
CA GLU A 105 -7.59 0.43 3.98
C GLU A 105 -8.35 1.35 3.01
N PRO A 106 -9.46 0.89 2.42
CA PRO A 106 -10.24 1.70 1.50
C PRO A 106 -10.90 2.86 2.26
N GLY A 107 -10.74 4.07 1.74
CA GLY A 107 -11.48 5.23 2.25
C GLY A 107 -12.99 5.07 2.07
N ALA A 108 -13.78 5.80 2.86
CA ALA A 108 -15.25 5.76 2.84
C ALA A 108 -15.90 6.27 1.54
N ALA A 109 -15.12 6.59 0.51
CA ALA A 109 -15.65 7.04 -0.77
C ALA A 109 -16.33 5.86 -1.51
N PRO A 110 -17.62 5.98 -1.87
CA PRO A 110 -18.29 4.93 -2.60
C PRO A 110 -17.64 4.80 -3.97
N LYS A 111 -17.07 3.61 -4.24
CA LYS A 111 -16.69 3.27 -5.60
C LYS A 111 -17.97 3.31 -6.44
N GLN A 112 -18.02 4.22 -7.41
CA GLN A 112 -19.05 4.21 -8.44
C GLN A 112 -18.79 3.00 -9.32
N GLY A 113 -19.22 1.83 -8.86
CA GLY A 113 -19.34 0.66 -9.70
C GLY A 113 -20.40 0.96 -10.75
N ALA A 114 -20.10 0.69 -12.02
CA ALA A 114 -21.13 0.54 -13.03
C ALA A 114 -21.94 -0.71 -12.66
N GLY A 115 -22.97 -0.52 -11.83
CA GLY A 115 -23.96 -1.57 -11.57
C GLY A 115 -24.55 -2.05 -12.89
N HIS A 116 -24.87 -3.33 -12.98
CA HIS A 116 -25.50 -3.94 -14.15
C HIS A 116 -26.69 -3.08 -14.58
N ARG A 117 -26.56 -2.39 -15.72
CA ARG A 117 -27.69 -1.69 -16.31
C ARG A 117 -28.67 -2.75 -16.80
N SER A 118 -29.90 -2.65 -16.29
CA SER A 118 -31.07 -3.51 -16.55
C SER A 118 -31.03 -4.92 -15.96
N ALA A 119 -31.59 -5.08 -14.76
CA ALA A 119 -32.27 -6.31 -14.39
C ALA A 119 -33.75 -6.17 -14.78
N TYR A 120 -34.26 -7.07 -15.62
CA TYR A 120 -35.68 -7.14 -15.96
C TYR A 120 -36.47 -7.53 -14.71
N VAL A 121 -37.38 -6.66 -14.26
CA VAL A 121 -38.28 -6.95 -13.13
C VAL A 121 -39.56 -7.56 -13.72
N PRO A 122 -39.85 -8.86 -13.49
CA PRO A 122 -41.04 -9.49 -14.05
C PRO A 122 -42.31 -8.88 -13.46
N SER A 123 -43.32 -8.72 -14.31
CA SER A 123 -44.62 -8.16 -13.90
C SER A 123 -45.50 -9.22 -13.23
N VAL A 124 -46.59 -8.81 -12.58
CA VAL A 124 -47.54 -9.74 -11.91
C VAL A 124 -48.18 -10.73 -12.90
N ALA A 125 -48.27 -10.36 -14.19
CA ALA A 125 -48.72 -11.27 -15.24
C ALA A 125 -47.68 -12.36 -15.57
N ASP A 126 -46.38 -12.04 -15.47
CA ASP A 126 -45.29 -13.00 -15.65
C ASP A 126 -45.29 -14.00 -14.48
N ILE A 127 -45.55 -13.57 -13.24
CA ILE A 127 -45.56 -14.44 -12.04
C ILE A 127 -46.76 -15.40 -12.02
N LEU A 128 -47.91 -15.02 -12.57
CA LEU A 128 -49.16 -15.79 -12.47
C LEU A 128 -49.35 -16.86 -13.55
N GLN A 129 -48.51 -16.88 -14.60
CA GLN A 129 -48.52 -17.98 -15.59
C GLN A 129 -47.72 -19.18 -15.08
N ILE A 130 -48.21 -19.85 -14.04
CA ILE A 130 -47.61 -21.09 -13.48
C ILE A 130 -47.41 -22.14 -14.59
N GLY A 131 -48.30 -22.20 -15.59
CA GLY A 131 -48.13 -23.08 -16.75
C GLY A 131 -46.92 -22.74 -17.62
N TRP A 132 -46.60 -21.45 -17.77
CA TRP A 132 -45.40 -21.00 -18.49
C TRP A 132 -44.14 -21.26 -17.67
N TRP A 133 -44.15 -21.01 -16.36
CA TRP A 133 -43.03 -21.38 -15.47
C TRP A 133 -42.80 -22.89 -15.43
N ALA A 134 -43.86 -23.69 -15.35
CA ALA A 134 -43.76 -25.15 -15.33
C ALA A 134 -43.23 -25.70 -16.65
N THR A 135 -43.66 -25.13 -17.79
CA THR A 135 -43.15 -25.53 -19.11
C THR A 135 -41.73 -25.02 -19.35
N ALA A 136 -41.39 -23.80 -18.94
CA ALA A 136 -40.04 -23.25 -19.00
C ALA A 136 -39.08 -24.01 -18.08
N ALA A 137 -39.52 -24.40 -16.88
CA ALA A 137 -38.77 -25.22 -15.95
C ALA A 137 -38.58 -26.64 -16.48
N ALA A 138 -39.65 -27.27 -16.99
CA ALA A 138 -39.56 -28.61 -17.59
C ALA A 138 -38.64 -28.61 -18.82
N TRP A 139 -38.72 -27.58 -19.67
CA TRP A 139 -37.84 -27.42 -20.82
C TRP A 139 -36.39 -27.15 -20.42
N SER A 140 -36.17 -26.31 -19.40
CA SER A 140 -34.84 -26.07 -18.84
C SER A 140 -34.24 -27.34 -18.25
N ILE A 141 -35.02 -28.14 -17.51
CA ILE A 141 -34.57 -29.43 -16.96
C ILE A 141 -34.23 -30.41 -18.09
N LEU A 142 -35.07 -30.51 -19.11
CA LEU A 142 -34.83 -31.37 -20.27
C LEU A 142 -33.56 -30.94 -21.02
N GLN A 143 -33.37 -29.63 -21.21
CA GLN A 143 -32.20 -29.06 -21.85
C GLN A 143 -30.93 -29.31 -21.02
N GLN A 144 -31.00 -29.13 -19.69
CA GLN A 144 -29.91 -29.45 -18.76
C GLN A 144 -29.56 -30.94 -18.79
N PHE A 145 -30.56 -31.82 -18.88
CA PHE A 145 -30.38 -33.27 -18.97
C PHE A 145 -29.69 -33.66 -20.29
N LEU A 146 -30.11 -33.08 -21.42
CA LEU A 146 -29.47 -33.30 -22.72
C LEU A 146 -28.04 -32.74 -22.79
N LEU A 147 -27.80 -31.56 -22.20
CA LEU A 147 -26.45 -30.97 -22.07
C LEU A 147 -25.55 -31.81 -21.17
N SER A 148 -26.06 -32.32 -20.06
CA SER A 148 -25.31 -33.18 -19.12
C SER A 148 -24.97 -34.55 -19.74
N LEU A 149 -25.87 -35.11 -20.55
CA LEU A 149 -25.60 -36.34 -21.33
C LEU A 149 -24.57 -36.14 -22.45
N THR A 150 -24.60 -34.98 -23.13
CA THR A 150 -23.70 -34.70 -24.27
C THR A 150 -22.34 -34.18 -23.83
N PHE A 151 -22.26 -33.50 -22.69
CA PHE A 151 -21.03 -32.93 -22.12
C PHE A 151 -20.94 -33.19 -20.61
N PRO A 152 -20.58 -34.41 -20.18
CA PRO A 152 -20.58 -34.80 -18.77
C PRO A 152 -19.58 -34.05 -17.89
N ARG A 153 -18.66 -33.26 -18.47
CA ARG A 153 -17.67 -32.43 -17.76
C ARG A 153 -17.95 -30.93 -17.76
N LEU A 154 -19.02 -30.46 -18.42
CA LEU A 154 -19.34 -29.03 -18.50
C LEU A 154 -19.97 -28.49 -17.21
N LEU A 155 -20.56 -29.36 -16.40
CA LEU A 155 -21.32 -29.03 -15.19
C LEU A 155 -20.66 -29.53 -13.90
N GLU A 156 -19.38 -29.93 -13.97
CA GLU A 156 -18.57 -30.21 -12.78
C GLU A 156 -18.33 -28.88 -12.06
N ALA A 157 -19.25 -28.55 -11.17
CA ALA A 157 -19.11 -27.42 -10.27
C ALA A 157 -17.90 -27.70 -9.38
N VAL A 158 -16.80 -26.97 -9.62
CA VAL A 158 -15.69 -26.90 -8.68
C VAL A 158 -16.27 -26.33 -7.38
N GLU A 159 -16.34 -27.17 -6.34
CA GLU A 159 -16.54 -26.70 -4.98
C GLU A 159 -15.33 -25.83 -4.64
N MET A 160 -15.49 -24.52 -4.80
CA MET A 160 -14.53 -23.57 -4.23
C MET A 160 -14.79 -23.58 -2.74
N GLU A 161 -13.83 -24.09 -1.96
CA GLU A 161 -13.83 -23.92 -0.51
C GLU A 161 -14.08 -22.44 -0.21
N ASP A 162 -15.04 -22.18 0.68
CA ASP A 162 -15.34 -20.85 1.25
C ASP A 162 -14.17 -20.41 2.14
N ASP A 163 -12.97 -20.29 1.57
CA ASP A 163 -11.87 -19.58 2.17
C ASP A 163 -12.24 -18.10 2.14
N ASP A 164 -12.63 -17.61 3.32
CA ASP A 164 -12.86 -16.23 3.75
C ASP A 164 -12.41 -15.11 2.77
N PHE A 165 -13.12 -14.99 1.65
CA PHE A 165 -12.85 -13.96 0.65
C PHE A 165 -13.40 -12.59 1.10
N THR A 166 -14.10 -12.54 2.22
CA THR A 166 -14.62 -11.29 2.79
C THR A 166 -13.53 -10.50 3.52
N ALA A 167 -12.56 -11.17 4.14
CA ALA A 167 -11.42 -10.52 4.76
C ALA A 167 -10.37 -10.03 3.73
N SER A 168 -10.18 -10.75 2.63
CA SER A 168 -9.22 -10.36 1.56
C SER A 168 -9.68 -9.15 0.74
N LEU A 169 -10.98 -8.81 0.77
CA LEU A 169 -11.55 -7.58 0.19
C LEU A 169 -11.40 -6.34 1.08
N SER A 170 -10.89 -6.46 2.31
CA SER A 170 -10.77 -5.34 3.25
C SER A 170 -9.65 -4.36 2.93
N LYS A 171 -8.61 -4.79 2.21
CA LYS A 171 -7.46 -3.95 1.85
C LYS A 171 -7.25 -3.94 0.34
N GLN A 172 -6.83 -2.80 -0.17
CA GLN A 172 -6.65 -2.58 -1.61
C GLN A 172 -5.22 -2.13 -1.89
N SER A 173 -4.72 -2.47 -3.07
CA SER A 173 -3.45 -1.92 -3.54
C SER A 173 -3.58 -0.41 -3.69
N CYS A 174 -2.64 0.31 -3.11
CA CYS A 174 -2.59 1.76 -3.09
C CYS A 174 -1.15 2.24 -3.30
N ILE A 175 -1.02 3.54 -3.56
CA ILE A 175 0.28 4.19 -3.58
C ILE A 175 0.52 4.78 -2.19
N THR A 176 1.69 4.52 -1.62
CA THR A 176 2.16 5.19 -0.42
C THR A 176 3.38 6.05 -0.71
N GLU A 177 3.43 7.22 -0.10
CA GLU A 177 4.59 8.11 -0.09
C GLU A 177 5.41 7.79 1.15
N GLN A 178 6.66 7.40 0.91
CA GLN A 178 7.65 7.08 1.94
C GLN A 178 8.66 8.22 2.01
N THR A 179 8.98 8.67 3.23
CA THR A 179 10.04 9.66 3.45
C THR A 179 11.19 8.99 4.19
N GLN A 180 12.42 9.21 3.73
CA GLN A 180 13.63 8.72 4.37
C GLN A 180 14.56 9.89 4.65
N TYR A 181 15.04 9.99 5.89
CA TYR A 181 16.02 10.99 6.31
C TYR A 181 17.42 10.39 6.27
N PHE A 182 18.41 11.24 5.97
CA PHE A 182 19.83 10.90 5.96
C PHE A 182 20.65 12.16 6.26
N PHE A 183 21.92 11.98 6.64
CA PHE A 183 22.83 13.12 6.80
C PHE A 183 23.25 13.70 5.44
N ASP A 184 23.07 15.01 5.28
CA ASP A 184 23.49 15.73 4.06
C ASP A 184 24.90 16.32 4.19
N ASN A 185 25.19 16.90 5.36
CA ASN A 185 26.43 17.65 5.60
C ASN A 185 27.42 16.85 6.46
N ASP A 186 28.69 16.83 6.05
CA ASP A 186 29.80 16.15 6.74
C ASP A 186 30.40 16.95 7.92
N SER A 187 29.91 18.17 8.20
CA SER A 187 30.39 18.93 9.35
C SER A 187 30.11 18.21 10.67
N LYS A 188 31.09 18.26 11.58
CA LYS A 188 31.04 17.52 12.85
C LYS A 188 30.10 18.14 13.88
N SER A 189 30.11 19.46 13.98
CA SER A 189 29.40 20.21 15.03
C SER A 189 28.43 21.21 14.42
N PHE A 190 27.25 21.30 15.01
CA PHE A 190 26.18 22.22 14.65
C PHE A 190 25.70 22.93 15.90
N SER A 191 25.45 24.21 15.80
CA SER A 191 24.91 25.01 16.90
C SER A 191 23.97 26.04 16.33
N GLY A 192 22.89 26.32 17.03
CA GLY A 192 21.95 27.33 16.60
C GLY A 192 20.91 27.65 17.65
N VAL A 193 20.02 28.56 17.28
CA VAL A 193 18.88 28.96 18.09
C VAL A 193 17.62 28.67 17.29
N LEU A 194 16.71 27.92 17.91
CA LEU A 194 15.38 27.63 17.40
C LEU A 194 14.44 28.75 17.86
N ASP A 195 14.05 29.63 16.94
CA ASP A 195 13.10 30.70 17.22
C ASP A 195 11.66 30.25 16.93
N CYS A 196 10.81 30.33 17.95
CA CYS A 196 9.41 29.91 17.90
C CYS A 196 8.44 31.10 17.93
N GLY A 197 8.93 32.30 17.59
CA GLY A 197 8.21 33.57 17.69
C GLY A 197 8.42 34.24 19.05
N ASN A 198 7.80 33.72 20.11
CA ASN A 198 7.81 34.36 21.44
C ASN A 198 8.88 33.83 22.39
N CYS A 199 9.47 32.69 22.07
CA CYS A 199 10.53 32.07 22.83
C CYS A 199 11.56 31.47 21.87
N SER A 200 12.78 31.35 22.37
CA SER A 200 13.93 30.82 21.66
C SER A 200 14.48 29.65 22.46
N ARG A 201 14.89 28.58 21.78
CA ARG A 201 15.58 27.44 22.39
C ARG A 201 16.97 27.30 21.78
N ILE A 202 18.00 27.23 22.62
CA ILE A 202 19.36 27.00 22.13
C ILE A 202 19.60 25.49 21.98
N PHE A 203 20.24 25.08 20.89
CA PHE A 203 20.67 23.70 20.70
C PHE A 203 22.12 23.61 20.23
N HIS A 204 22.75 22.50 20.58
CA HIS A 204 24.09 22.11 20.17
C HIS A 204 24.08 20.63 19.79
N GLY A 205 24.51 20.31 18.58
CA GLY A 205 24.58 18.95 18.06
C GLY A 205 26.00 18.61 17.62
N GLU A 206 26.50 17.44 18.02
CA GLU A 206 27.81 16.93 17.65
C GLU A 206 27.70 15.49 17.14
N LYS A 207 28.21 15.24 15.93
CA LYS A 207 28.27 13.90 15.34
C LYS A 207 29.39 13.09 15.99
N LEU A 208 29.07 11.87 16.42
CA LEU A 208 30.05 10.96 17.00
C LEU A 208 30.96 10.41 15.89
N MET A 209 32.27 10.49 16.09
CA MET A 209 33.22 10.00 15.09
C MET A 209 33.14 8.47 14.96
N ASN A 210 33.27 7.96 13.73
CA ASN A 210 33.25 6.54 13.38
C ASN A 210 31.91 5.82 13.61
N THR A 211 30.81 6.57 13.76
CA THR A 211 29.44 6.02 13.84
C THR A 211 28.48 6.89 13.04
N ASN A 212 27.26 6.41 12.82
CA ASN A 212 26.14 7.16 12.25
C ASN A 212 25.34 7.94 13.31
N LEU A 213 25.87 8.08 14.53
CA LEU A 213 25.17 8.70 15.65
C LEU A 213 25.45 10.21 15.73
N ILE A 214 24.42 10.97 16.10
CA ILE A 214 24.54 12.38 16.47
C ILE A 214 24.02 12.59 17.89
N PHE A 215 24.82 13.28 18.70
CA PHE A 215 24.44 13.71 20.04
C PHE A 215 23.90 15.13 19.96
N ILE A 216 22.71 15.38 20.51
CA ILE A 216 22.07 16.69 20.51
C ILE A 216 21.70 17.07 21.94
N MET A 217 22.12 18.26 22.33
CA MET A 217 21.75 18.94 23.56
C MET A 217 20.87 20.13 23.20
N VAL A 218 19.70 20.25 23.83
CA VAL A 218 18.75 21.33 23.57
C VAL A 218 18.09 21.76 24.86
N GLU A 219 17.75 23.04 24.99
CA GLU A 219 16.91 23.52 26.10
C GLU A 219 15.58 22.76 26.14
N SER A 220 15.08 22.46 27.34
CA SER A 220 13.93 21.57 27.49
C SER A 220 12.70 22.09 26.74
N LYS A 221 11.92 21.20 26.13
CA LYS A 221 10.67 21.56 25.44
C LYS A 221 9.68 22.29 26.36
N GLY A 222 9.72 22.02 27.67
CA GLY A 222 8.83 22.66 28.65
C GLY A 222 9.02 24.16 28.81
N THR A 223 10.21 24.71 28.47
CA THR A 223 10.49 26.15 28.60
C THR A 223 9.82 26.99 27.51
N CYS A 224 9.57 26.38 26.34
CA CYS A 224 9.04 27.03 25.16
C CYS A 224 8.12 26.07 24.39
N PRO A 225 6.79 26.14 24.62
CA PRO A 225 5.83 25.28 23.94
C PRO A 225 5.69 25.70 22.47
N CYS A 226 6.32 24.91 21.59
CA CYS A 226 6.25 25.10 20.14
C CYS A 226 5.30 24.11 19.47
N ASP A 227 4.09 24.56 19.15
CA ASP A 227 3.13 23.75 18.41
C ASP A 227 3.38 23.88 16.90
N THR A 228 4.25 23.02 16.40
CA THR A 228 4.43 22.82 14.96
C THR A 228 3.77 21.52 14.53
N ARG A 229 3.28 21.47 13.28
CA ARG A 229 2.73 20.24 12.70
C ARG A 229 3.75 19.11 12.82
N LEU A 230 3.30 17.99 13.40
CA LEU A 230 4.09 16.76 13.55
C LEU A 230 4.73 16.35 12.23
N LEU A 231 6.00 15.95 12.30
CA LEU A 231 6.76 15.45 11.17
C LEU A 231 6.83 13.93 11.34
N ILE A 232 6.07 13.20 10.53
CA ILE A 232 5.92 11.75 10.65
C ILE A 232 6.73 11.08 9.56
N GLN A 233 7.55 10.09 9.94
CA GLN A 233 8.27 9.25 9.01
C GLN A 233 7.60 7.86 8.95
N ALA A 234 6.59 7.75 8.10
CA ALA A 234 5.85 6.52 7.86
C ALA A 234 5.36 6.49 6.42
N GLU A 235 4.90 5.31 5.98
CA GLU A 235 4.19 5.18 4.71
C GLU A 235 2.86 5.93 4.82
N GLN A 236 2.71 7.00 4.04
CA GLN A 236 1.48 7.78 4.02
C GLN A 236 0.74 7.52 2.71
N THR A 237 -0.55 7.18 2.78
CA THR A 237 -1.37 7.01 1.58
C THR A 237 -1.38 8.30 0.76
N SER A 238 -1.09 8.18 -0.53
CA SER A 238 -0.95 9.30 -1.45
C SER A 238 -1.49 8.89 -2.82
N ASP A 239 -2.00 9.83 -3.61
CA ASP A 239 -2.48 9.56 -4.97
C ASP A 239 -1.33 9.46 -6.00
N GLY A 240 -0.07 9.52 -5.52
CA GLY A 240 1.12 9.48 -6.35
C GLY A 240 1.42 10.80 -7.06
N PRO A 241 2.44 10.82 -7.94
CA PRO A 241 2.73 11.98 -8.78
C PRO A 241 1.61 12.18 -9.82
N ASN A 242 1.30 13.44 -10.13
CA ASN A 242 0.24 13.77 -11.08
C ASN A 242 0.54 13.21 -12.48
N PRO A 243 -0.27 12.28 -13.02
CA PRO A 243 -0.02 11.65 -14.33
C PRO A 243 -0.07 12.68 -15.47
N CYS A 244 -0.87 13.74 -15.33
CA CYS A 244 -1.02 14.80 -16.32
C CYS A 244 0.26 15.63 -16.52
N ASP A 245 1.12 15.70 -15.50
CA ASP A 245 2.41 16.39 -15.60
C ASP A 245 3.50 15.44 -16.08
N MET A 246 3.46 14.17 -15.66
CA MET A 246 4.41 13.14 -16.10
C MET A 246 4.37 12.88 -17.61
N VAL A 247 3.18 12.90 -18.22
CA VAL A 247 3.03 12.63 -19.66
C VAL A 247 3.62 13.73 -20.55
N LYS A 248 3.79 14.96 -20.02
CA LYS A 248 4.42 16.07 -20.76
C LYS A 248 5.90 15.79 -21.03
N GLN A 249 6.55 15.05 -20.13
CA GLN A 249 7.96 14.65 -20.25
C GLN A 249 8.06 13.15 -19.90
N PRO A 250 7.60 12.26 -20.82
CA PRO A 250 7.54 10.84 -20.55
C PRO A 250 8.95 10.26 -20.44
N ARG A 251 9.08 9.20 -19.64
CA ARG A 251 10.33 8.45 -19.54
C ARG A 251 10.66 7.80 -20.89
N TYR A 252 11.95 7.61 -21.15
CA TYR A 252 12.42 6.91 -22.33
C TYR A 252 11.83 5.50 -22.40
N ARG A 253 11.31 5.13 -23.59
CA ARG A 253 10.83 3.79 -23.90
C ARG A 253 11.23 3.44 -25.33
N LYS A 254 11.83 2.27 -25.54
CA LYS A 254 12.05 1.74 -26.89
C LYS A 254 10.82 0.96 -27.33
N GLY A 255 10.27 1.29 -28.50
CA GLY A 255 9.21 0.51 -29.13
C GLY A 255 9.73 -0.78 -29.78
N PRO A 256 8.82 -1.67 -30.21
CA PRO A 256 9.20 -2.81 -31.05
C PRO A 256 9.72 -2.32 -32.41
N ASP A 257 10.72 -3.01 -32.96
CA ASP A 257 11.36 -2.63 -34.24
C ASP A 257 10.49 -3.00 -35.46
N VAL A 258 9.65 -4.04 -35.33
CA VAL A 258 8.72 -4.48 -36.38
C VAL A 258 7.30 -4.50 -35.82
N CYS A 259 6.36 -3.96 -36.58
CA CYS A 259 4.93 -4.04 -36.34
C CYS A 259 4.30 -4.73 -37.55
N PHE A 260 3.62 -5.86 -37.32
CA PHE A 260 2.87 -6.55 -38.36
C PHE A 260 1.42 -6.11 -38.26
N ASP A 261 1.03 -5.19 -39.12
CA ASP A 261 -0.32 -4.69 -39.27
C ASP A 261 -0.78 -4.79 -40.74
N ASN A 262 -2.10 -4.77 -40.93
CA ASN A 262 -2.76 -4.61 -42.23
C ASN A 262 -2.20 -5.52 -43.35
N ASN A 263 -2.54 -6.80 -43.27
CA ASN A 263 -2.15 -7.74 -44.31
C ASN A 263 -3.07 -7.60 -45.54
N VAL A 264 -2.51 -7.59 -46.76
CA VAL A 264 -3.32 -7.44 -48.00
C VAL A 264 -4.29 -8.62 -48.20
N LEU A 265 -3.97 -9.78 -47.61
CA LEU A 265 -4.83 -10.96 -47.60
C LEU A 265 -5.75 -11.03 -46.38
N GLU A 266 -5.80 -9.98 -45.56
CA GLU A 266 -6.69 -9.91 -44.40
C GLU A 266 -8.13 -9.69 -44.85
N ASP A 267 -9.01 -10.60 -44.44
CA ASP A 267 -10.44 -10.45 -44.67
C ASP A 267 -11.03 -9.53 -43.61
N TYR A 268 -11.13 -8.24 -43.95
CA TYR A 268 -11.74 -7.21 -43.10
C TYR A 268 -13.28 -7.14 -43.26
N THR A 269 -13.88 -8.05 -44.03
CA THR A 269 -15.33 -8.03 -44.31
C THR A 269 -16.16 -8.78 -43.27
N ASP A 270 -15.54 -9.65 -42.48
CA ASP A 270 -16.21 -10.33 -41.37
C ASP A 270 -16.25 -9.42 -40.13
N CYS A 271 -17.37 -8.72 -39.96
CA CYS A 271 -17.64 -7.88 -38.80
C CYS A 271 -18.71 -8.52 -37.89
N GLY A 272 -18.28 -9.20 -36.83
CA GLY A 272 -19.16 -9.58 -35.72
C GLY A 272 -20.37 -10.42 -36.13
N GLY A 273 -20.15 -11.55 -36.81
CA GLY A 273 -21.18 -12.57 -36.95
C GLY A 273 -21.54 -13.19 -35.59
N VAL A 274 -22.81 -13.17 -35.21
CA VAL A 274 -23.29 -14.04 -34.14
C VAL A 274 -23.19 -15.48 -34.65
N SER A 275 -22.41 -16.32 -33.99
CA SER A 275 -22.46 -17.79 -34.17
C SER A 275 -23.81 -18.30 -33.65
N GLY A 276 -24.87 -18.03 -34.40
CA GLY A 276 -26.17 -18.63 -34.16
C GLY A 276 -26.06 -20.10 -34.54
N LEU A 277 -26.27 -21.00 -33.57
CA LEU A 277 -26.51 -22.41 -33.84
C LEU A 277 -27.82 -22.49 -34.64
N ASN A 278 -27.75 -22.34 -35.97
CA ASN A 278 -28.88 -22.63 -36.85
C ASN A 278 -29.11 -24.15 -36.76
N PRO A 279 -30.17 -24.63 -36.08
CA PRO A 279 -30.40 -26.06 -36.02
C PRO A 279 -30.73 -26.52 -37.44
N SER A 280 -30.15 -27.64 -37.88
CA SER A 280 -30.45 -28.12 -39.23
C SER A 280 -31.96 -28.33 -39.36
N LEU A 281 -32.58 -27.74 -40.39
CA LEU A 281 -34.02 -27.81 -40.63
C LEU A 281 -34.52 -29.27 -40.64
N TRP A 282 -33.69 -30.18 -41.12
CA TRP A 282 -33.96 -31.62 -41.14
C TRP A 282 -34.07 -32.24 -39.74
N TYR A 283 -33.23 -31.84 -38.79
CA TYR A 283 -33.35 -32.30 -37.41
C TYR A 283 -34.62 -31.77 -36.74
N ILE A 284 -34.96 -30.49 -36.98
CA ILE A 284 -36.20 -29.90 -36.45
C ILE A 284 -37.42 -30.66 -36.99
N ILE A 285 -37.49 -30.86 -38.31
CA ILE A 285 -38.59 -31.59 -38.95
C ILE A 285 -38.66 -33.04 -38.44
N GLY A 286 -37.51 -33.71 -38.28
CA GLY A 286 -37.44 -35.06 -37.74
C GLY A 286 -37.97 -35.15 -36.30
N ILE A 287 -37.58 -34.23 -35.43
CA ILE A 287 -38.08 -34.15 -34.06
C ILE A 287 -39.58 -33.81 -34.04
N GLN A 288 -40.04 -32.90 -34.90
CA GLN A 288 -41.46 -32.55 -35.03
C GLN A 288 -42.31 -33.77 -35.40
N PHE A 289 -41.84 -34.58 -36.36
CA PHE A 289 -42.52 -35.81 -36.78
C PHE A 289 -42.55 -36.86 -35.66
N LEU A 290 -41.45 -37.01 -34.93
CA LEU A 290 -41.35 -37.98 -33.84
C LEU A 290 -42.26 -37.58 -32.67
N LEU A 291 -42.34 -36.29 -32.35
CA LEU A 291 -43.28 -35.75 -31.36
C LEU A 291 -44.74 -35.89 -31.80
N LEU A 292 -45.06 -35.60 -33.06
CA LEU A 292 -46.41 -35.81 -33.62
C LEU A 292 -46.83 -37.28 -33.56
N TRP A 293 -45.90 -38.20 -33.83
CA TRP A 293 -46.16 -39.64 -33.73
C TRP A 293 -46.42 -40.09 -32.29
N LEU A 294 -45.65 -39.58 -31.32
CA LEU A 294 -45.84 -39.89 -29.90
C LEU A 294 -47.18 -39.34 -29.35
N VAL A 295 -47.57 -38.12 -29.75
CA VAL A 295 -48.85 -37.52 -29.33
C VAL A 295 -50.04 -38.23 -29.98
N SER A 296 -49.94 -38.59 -31.27
CA SER A 296 -50.99 -39.33 -31.97
C SER A 296 -51.10 -40.80 -31.53
N GLY A 297 -50.03 -41.37 -30.96
CA GLY A 297 -50.03 -42.69 -30.35
C GLY A 297 -50.68 -42.74 -28.96
N SER A 298 -50.73 -41.61 -28.24
CA SER A 298 -51.34 -41.52 -26.90
C SER A 298 -52.87 -41.50 -26.92
N THR A 299 -53.51 -41.21 -28.05
CA THR A 299 -54.98 -41.19 -28.15
C THR A 299 -55.61 -42.58 -28.40
N HIS A 300 -54.83 -43.66 -28.38
CA HIS A 300 -55.33 -45.03 -28.59
C HIS A 300 -55.17 -46.01 -27.41
N ARG A 301 -54.97 -45.53 -26.18
CA ARG A 301 -55.13 -46.35 -24.97
C ARG A 301 -55.85 -45.59 -23.86
N LEU A 302 -57.18 -45.58 -23.92
CA LEU A 302 -58.11 -45.58 -22.78
C LEU A 302 -59.53 -45.75 -23.33
N LEU A 303 -59.90 -47.01 -23.58
CA LEU A 303 -61.26 -47.52 -23.45
C LEU A 303 -61.16 -48.94 -22.89
#